data_AF-A0A2B7XMV8-F1
#
_entry.id   AF-A0A2B7XMV8-F1
#
_cell.length_a   1.000
_cell.length_b   1.000
_cell.length_c   1.000
_cell.angle_alpha   90.00
_cell.angle_beta   90.00
_cell.angle_gamma   90.00
#
_symmetry.space_group_name_H-M   'P 1'
#
loop_
_entity.id
_entity.type
_entity.pdbx_description
1 polymer ?
#
loop_
_entity_poly.entity_id
_entity_poly.type
_entity_poly.pdbx_seq_one_letter_code
_entity_poly.pdbx_strand_id
1 'polypeptide(L)'
;MSSTSFVTPGQQRSLRACMVCSIVQLHSKFMREGCPNCDHVLNLRGNSDAIQECTSQVFEGLIALADERASWVARWQRLDGYVPGTYAVKVTGSLPDEVLGSLEDAGIRYLPYVTSPLPTPHVLGFLKKLSFPLYVLCFKRTTIVGANNGFRRDGSAVDEET
;
A
#
# COMPACT_ATOMS: atom_id res chain seq x y z
N MET A 1 -15.78 -10.26 5.36
CA MET A 1 -15.04 -9.33 6.23
C MET A 1 -13.76 -8.95 5.49
N SER A 2 -13.65 -7.72 4.99
CA SER A 2 -12.41 -7.28 4.32
C SER A 2 -11.30 -7.14 5.35
N SER A 3 -10.30 -8.01 5.26
CA SER A 3 -9.07 -7.90 6.04
C SER A 3 -8.34 -6.62 5.63
N THR A 4 -8.37 -5.61 6.49
CA THR A 4 -7.69 -4.33 6.22
C THR A 4 -6.18 -4.48 6.38
N SER A 5 -5.42 -4.10 5.36
CA SER A 5 -3.95 -4.29 5.34
C SER A 5 -3.19 -3.03 5.71
N PHE A 6 -3.49 -2.47 6.89
CA PHE A 6 -2.80 -1.29 7.42
C PHE A 6 -1.55 -1.65 8.22
N VAL A 7 -0.55 -0.76 8.17
CA VAL A 7 0.71 -0.91 8.88
C VAL A 7 0.76 -0.01 10.12
N THR A 8 1.18 -0.58 11.25
CA THR A 8 1.41 0.16 12.50
C THR A 8 2.74 0.93 12.45
N PRO A 9 2.79 2.18 12.96
CA PRO A 9 4.06 2.89 13.15
C PRO A 9 5.08 2.09 13.98
N GLY A 10 6.37 2.30 13.74
CA GLY A 10 7.46 1.66 14.50
C GLY A 10 8.01 0.35 13.92
N GLN A 11 7.34 -0.25 12.94
CA GLN A 11 7.76 -1.51 12.30
C GLN A 11 8.50 -1.32 10.95
N GLN A 12 8.96 -0.10 10.67
CA GLN A 12 9.44 0.33 9.34
C GLN A 12 10.55 -0.55 8.76
N ARG A 13 11.45 -1.11 9.59
CA ARG A 13 12.56 -1.97 9.14
C ARG A 13 12.12 -3.32 8.57
N SER A 14 10.94 -3.81 8.96
CA SER A 14 10.42 -5.11 8.56
C SER A 14 9.36 -5.00 7.44
N LEU A 15 9.10 -3.78 6.98
CA LEU A 15 8.16 -3.52 5.91
C LEU A 15 8.79 -3.78 4.56
N ARG A 16 7.96 -4.31 3.66
CA ARG A 16 8.29 -4.52 2.27
C ARG A 16 7.11 -4.09 1.43
N ALA A 17 7.37 -3.56 0.25
CA ALA A 17 6.36 -3.19 -0.73
C ALA A 17 6.35 -4.22 -1.86
N CYS A 18 5.17 -4.68 -2.27
CA CYS A 18 5.00 -5.51 -3.46
C CYS A 18 5.38 -4.70 -4.71
N MET A 19 6.23 -5.25 -5.58
CA MET A 19 6.65 -4.53 -6.79
C MET A 19 5.54 -4.44 -7.85
N VAL A 20 4.52 -5.31 -7.79
CA VAL A 20 3.38 -5.31 -8.73
C VAL A 20 2.30 -4.31 -8.32
N CYS A 21 1.79 -4.40 -7.08
CA CYS A 21 0.63 -3.61 -6.63
C CYS A 21 0.96 -2.53 -5.59
N SER A 22 2.24 -2.31 -5.26
CA SER A 22 2.74 -1.36 -4.27
C SER A 22 2.23 -1.49 -2.83
N ILE A 23 1.50 -2.56 -2.47
CA ILE A 23 1.02 -2.76 -1.10
C ILE A 23 2.20 -2.99 -0.15
N VAL A 24 2.17 -2.32 0.99
CA VAL A 24 3.20 -2.37 2.03
C VAL A 24 2.69 -3.20 3.19
N GLN A 25 3.41 -4.27 3.51
CA GLN A 25 3.12 -5.13 4.65
C GLN A 25 4.40 -5.61 5.32
N LEU A 26 4.26 -6.21 6.51
CA LEU A 26 5.37 -6.90 7.15
C LEU A 26 5.76 -8.13 6.33
N HIS A 27 7.05 -8.44 6.28
CA HIS A 27 7.54 -9.70 5.70
C HIS A 27 6.80 -10.92 6.27
N SER A 28 6.57 -10.95 7.60
CA SER A 28 5.83 -12.05 8.25
C SER A 28 4.36 -12.14 7.81
N LYS A 29 3.74 -11.03 7.39
CA LYS A 29 2.36 -11.03 6.89
C LYS A 29 2.29 -11.57 5.47
N PHE A 30 3.22 -11.17 4.59
CA PHE A 30 3.37 -11.80 3.28
C PHE A 30 3.61 -13.32 3.40
N MET A 31 4.43 -13.75 4.37
CA MET A 31 4.70 -15.17 4.56
C MET A 31 3.45 -15.97 4.98
N ARG A 32 2.59 -15.41 5.84
CA ARG A 32 1.39 -16.10 6.35
C ARG A 32 0.21 -16.05 5.38
N GLU A 33 -0.02 -14.87 4.79
CA GLU A 33 -1.27 -14.53 4.08
C GLU A 33 -1.06 -14.26 2.59
N GLY A 34 0.17 -14.05 2.14
CA GLY A 34 0.46 -13.66 0.76
C GLY A 34 0.15 -12.19 0.46
N CYS A 35 0.22 -11.81 -0.81
CA CYS A 35 -0.21 -10.48 -1.25
C CYS A 35 -1.71 -10.48 -1.58
N PRO A 36 -2.56 -9.70 -0.90
CA PRO A 36 -4.01 -9.78 -1.11
C PRO A 36 -4.47 -9.43 -2.54
N ASN A 37 -3.64 -8.71 -3.31
CA ASN A 37 -3.97 -8.34 -4.69
C ASN A 37 -3.31 -9.27 -5.73
N CYS A 38 -2.16 -9.86 -5.40
CA CYS A 38 -1.30 -10.54 -6.40
C CYS A 38 -0.95 -11.99 -6.04
N ASP A 39 -1.40 -12.53 -4.91
CA ASP A 39 -1.01 -13.88 -4.46
C ASP A 39 -1.38 -14.96 -5.47
N HIS A 40 -2.48 -14.78 -6.22
CA HIS A 40 -2.92 -15.70 -7.26
C HIS A 40 -1.92 -15.88 -8.42
N VAL A 41 -1.03 -14.91 -8.64
CA VAL A 41 0.05 -15.01 -9.66
C VAL A 41 1.40 -15.24 -8.99
N LEU A 42 1.68 -14.53 -7.91
CA LEU A 42 3.00 -14.52 -7.28
C LEU A 42 3.23 -15.67 -6.30
N ASN A 43 2.16 -16.32 -5.80
CA ASN A 43 2.21 -17.42 -4.85
C ASN A 43 3.19 -17.16 -3.68
N LEU A 44 3.05 -16.02 -3.01
CA LEU A 44 3.98 -15.56 -1.98
C LEU A 44 3.78 -16.29 -0.66
N ARG A 45 2.56 -16.80 -0.41
CA ARG A 45 2.22 -17.49 0.82
C ARG A 45 3.09 -18.73 1.03
N GLY A 46 3.80 -18.77 2.16
CA GLY A 46 4.70 -19.88 2.50
C GLY A 46 6.02 -19.90 1.72
N ASN A 47 6.28 -18.93 0.85
CA ASN A 47 7.47 -18.89 0.01
C ASN A 47 8.32 -17.64 0.31
N SER A 48 9.35 -17.80 1.15
CA SER A 48 10.24 -16.69 1.53
C SER A 48 11.05 -16.15 0.34
N ASP A 49 11.47 -17.01 -0.58
CA ASP A 49 12.32 -16.64 -1.71
C ASP A 49 11.53 -15.78 -2.70
N ALA A 50 10.31 -16.21 -3.05
CA ALA A 50 9.40 -15.41 -3.87
C ALA A 50 9.09 -14.05 -3.22
N ILE A 51 8.97 -13.98 -1.89
CA ILE A 51 8.81 -12.70 -1.18
C ILE A 51 10.03 -11.81 -1.35
N GLN A 52 11.26 -12.34 -1.24
CA GLN A 52 12.47 -11.54 -1.43
C GLN A 52 12.59 -11.01 -2.86
N GLU A 53 12.20 -11.80 -3.84
CA GLU A 53 12.30 -11.48 -5.27
C GLU A 53 11.17 -10.59 -5.78
N CYS A 54 9.96 -10.70 -5.23
CA CYS A 54 8.78 -9.96 -5.70
C CYS A 54 8.44 -8.72 -4.84
N THR A 55 9.14 -8.52 -3.72
CA THR A 55 8.93 -7.37 -2.82
C THR A 55 10.23 -6.67 -2.47
N SER A 56 10.17 -5.36 -2.24
CA SER A 56 11.34 -4.54 -1.92
C SER A 56 11.21 -3.84 -0.56
N GLN A 57 12.32 -3.77 0.18
CA GLN A 57 12.45 -2.91 1.37
C GLN A 57 12.72 -1.45 1.01
N VAL A 58 13.06 -1.16 -0.24
CA VAL A 58 13.37 0.18 -0.73
C VAL A 58 12.14 0.75 -1.42
N PHE A 59 11.35 1.50 -0.66
CA PHE A 59 10.16 2.18 -1.16
C PHE A 59 10.05 3.60 -0.56
N GLU A 60 9.33 4.47 -1.24
CA GLU A 60 9.16 5.87 -0.85
C GLU A 60 7.67 6.24 -0.80
N GLY A 61 7.33 7.06 0.20
CA GLY A 61 5.97 7.54 0.44
C GLY A 61 5.04 6.43 0.93
N LEU A 62 4.10 6.78 1.80
CA LEU A 62 3.06 5.88 2.27
C LEU A 62 1.69 6.50 2.00
N ILE A 63 0.77 5.69 1.52
CA ILE A 63 -0.63 6.01 1.26
C ILE A 63 -1.47 5.06 2.11
N ALA A 64 -2.33 5.59 2.97
CA ALA A 64 -3.34 4.80 3.65
C ALA A 64 -4.64 4.86 2.81
N LEU A 65 -4.94 3.77 2.11
CA LEU A 65 -6.13 3.64 1.27
C LEU A 65 -7.27 3.04 2.07
N ALA A 66 -8.33 3.83 2.30
CA ALA A 66 -9.54 3.37 2.98
C ALA A 66 -10.67 2.99 1.99
N ASP A 67 -10.84 3.79 0.94
CA ASP A 67 -11.84 3.60 -0.13
C ASP A 67 -11.20 3.99 -1.47
N GLU A 68 -11.08 3.04 -2.38
CA GLU A 68 -10.48 3.20 -3.70
C GLU A 68 -11.37 4.01 -4.65
N ARG A 69 -12.70 3.92 -4.52
CA ARG A 69 -13.66 4.56 -5.42
C ARG A 69 -13.83 6.04 -5.11
N ALA A 70 -13.79 6.40 -3.83
CA ALA A 70 -13.89 7.78 -3.39
C ALA A 70 -12.56 8.56 -3.52
N SER A 71 -11.42 7.87 -3.51
CA SER A 71 -10.11 8.51 -3.46
C SER A 71 -9.58 8.92 -4.85
N TRP A 72 -9.36 10.22 -5.05
CA TRP A 72 -8.64 10.71 -6.24
C TRP A 72 -7.19 10.21 -6.28
N VAL A 73 -6.53 10.10 -5.11
CA VAL A 73 -5.15 9.60 -5.02
C VAL A 73 -5.07 8.16 -5.48
N ALA A 74 -6.06 7.33 -5.15
CA ALA A 74 -6.12 5.93 -5.58
C ALA A 74 -6.18 5.81 -7.10
N ARG A 75 -7.07 6.57 -7.75
CA ARG A 75 -7.18 6.64 -9.22
C ARG A 75 -5.89 7.11 -9.88
N TRP A 76 -5.28 8.16 -9.32
CA TRP A 76 -4.02 8.68 -9.85
C TRP A 76 -2.86 7.67 -9.72
N GLN A 77 -2.90 6.85 -8.67
CA GLN A 77 -1.94 5.78 -8.41
C GLN A 77 -2.32 4.42 -9.04
N ARG A 78 -3.42 4.35 -9.80
CA ARG A 78 -3.96 3.11 -10.41
C ARG A 78 -4.21 2.00 -9.38
N LEU A 79 -4.71 2.37 -8.20
CA LEU A 79 -5.10 1.44 -7.13
C LEU A 79 -6.58 1.04 -7.22
N ASP A 80 -7.20 1.23 -8.39
CA ASP A 80 -8.60 0.89 -8.65
C ASP A 80 -8.81 -0.62 -8.56
N GLY A 81 -9.76 -1.05 -7.72
CA GLY A 81 -10.07 -2.47 -7.48
C GLY A 81 -9.13 -3.18 -6.50
N TYR A 82 -8.19 -2.46 -5.88
CA TYR A 82 -7.35 -3.02 -4.83
C TYR A 82 -7.98 -2.90 -3.44
N VAL A 83 -7.54 -3.79 -2.53
CA VAL A 83 -8.07 -3.83 -1.17
C VAL A 83 -7.65 -2.61 -0.34
N PRO A 84 -8.46 -2.19 0.66
CA PRO A 84 -8.04 -1.17 1.62
C PRO A 84 -6.77 -1.59 2.39
N GLY A 85 -5.81 -0.68 2.49
CA GLY A 85 -4.53 -0.95 3.14
C GLY A 85 -3.48 0.15 2.96
N THR A 86 -2.24 -0.16 3.33
CA THR A 86 -1.10 0.75 3.17
C THR A 86 -0.36 0.46 1.87
N TYR A 87 -0.13 1.48 1.06
CA TYR A 87 0.54 1.41 -0.24
C TYR A 87 1.75 2.35 -0.30
N ALA A 88 2.74 2.02 -1.11
CA ALA A 88 3.88 2.88 -1.40
C ALA A 88 3.58 3.79 -2.59
N VAL A 89 4.13 5.02 -2.58
CA VAL A 89 4.07 5.92 -3.74
C VAL A 89 5.01 5.42 -4.84
N LYS A 90 6.17 4.88 -4.44
CA LYS A 90 7.18 4.37 -5.34
C LYS A 90 7.85 3.15 -4.71
N VAL A 91 8.09 2.12 -5.52
CA VAL A 91 8.83 0.92 -5.12
C VAL A 91 10.05 0.79 -6.03
N THR A 92 11.22 0.57 -5.43
CA THR A 92 12.47 0.38 -6.16
C THR A 92 12.80 -1.10 -6.22
N GLY A 93 12.97 -1.62 -7.43
CA GLY A 93 13.40 -2.99 -7.68
C GLY A 93 13.03 -3.44 -9.09
N SER A 94 13.46 -4.64 -9.46
CA SER A 94 13.19 -5.28 -10.74
C SER A 94 12.67 -6.69 -10.48
N LEU A 95 11.56 -7.05 -11.13
CA LEU A 95 11.06 -8.43 -11.11
C LEU A 95 11.87 -9.29 -12.10
N PRO A 96 12.10 -10.58 -11.78
CA PRO A 96 12.72 -11.52 -12.72
C PRO A 96 11.79 -11.79 -13.91
N ASP A 97 12.39 -12.10 -15.07
CA ASP A 97 11.67 -12.28 -16.34
C ASP A 97 10.61 -13.40 -16.28
N GLU A 98 10.85 -14.44 -15.49
CA GLU A 98 9.90 -15.53 -15.27
C GLU A 98 8.59 -15.05 -14.61
N VAL A 99 8.72 -14.15 -13.63
CA VAL A 99 7.55 -13.55 -12.96
C VAL A 99 6.86 -12.57 -13.89
N LEU A 100 7.60 -11.84 -14.73
CA LEU A 100 7.03 -10.98 -15.76
C LEU A 100 6.19 -11.77 -16.77
N GLY A 101 6.70 -12.91 -17.26
CA GLY A 101 5.94 -13.81 -18.14
C GLY A 101 4.65 -14.30 -17.49
N SER A 102 4.71 -14.71 -16.22
CA SER A 102 3.53 -15.16 -15.47
C SER A 102 2.49 -14.05 -15.28
N LEU A 103 2.93 -12.79 -15.11
CA LEU A 103 2.05 -11.63 -15.03
C LEU A 103 1.39 -11.32 -16.38
N GLU A 104 2.13 -11.42 -17.48
CA GLU A 104 1.60 -11.22 -18.84
C GLU A 104 0.55 -12.28 -19.20
N ASP A 105 0.80 -13.55 -18.85
CA ASP A 105 -0.15 -14.65 -19.04
C ASP A 105 -1.44 -14.46 -18.23
N ALA A 106 -1.32 -13.85 -17.05
CA ALA A 106 -2.46 -13.46 -16.21
C ALA A 106 -3.17 -12.18 -16.70
N GLY A 107 -2.68 -11.53 -17.77
CA GLY A 107 -3.20 -10.27 -18.28
C GLY A 107 -2.89 -9.05 -17.40
N ILE A 108 -1.96 -9.18 -16.46
CA ILE A 108 -1.54 -8.11 -15.55
C ILE A 108 -0.42 -7.31 -16.21
N ARG A 109 -0.71 -6.07 -16.60
CA ARG A 109 0.29 -5.17 -17.15
C ARG A 109 1.22 -4.66 -16.05
N TYR A 110 2.42 -5.21 -15.96
CA TYR A 110 3.47 -4.68 -15.11
C TYR A 110 3.96 -3.32 -15.64
N LEU A 111 3.96 -2.32 -14.77
CA LEU A 111 4.44 -0.98 -15.07
C LEU A 111 5.46 -0.61 -13.99
N PRO A 112 6.77 -0.70 -14.28
CA PRO A 112 7.76 -0.35 -13.29
C PRO A 112 7.57 1.11 -12.89
N TYR A 113 7.38 1.36 -11.59
CA TYR A 113 7.31 2.72 -11.00
C TYR A 113 8.66 3.46 -11.08
N VAL A 114 9.65 2.83 -11.72
CA VAL A 114 10.94 3.38 -12.06
C VAL A 114 10.74 4.21 -13.33
N THR A 115 10.54 5.51 -13.17
CA THR A 115 10.73 6.51 -14.22
C THR A 115 9.78 6.43 -15.42
N SER A 116 8.47 6.61 -15.20
CA SER A 116 7.82 7.57 -16.09
C SER A 116 8.15 8.95 -15.52
N PRO A 117 8.86 9.86 -16.21
CA PRO A 117 8.65 11.26 -15.90
C PRO A 117 7.14 11.41 -15.97
N LEU A 118 6.53 11.91 -14.90
CA LEU A 118 5.18 12.46 -15.03
C LEU A 118 5.21 13.27 -16.33
N PRO A 119 4.25 13.12 -17.27
CA PRO A 119 4.11 14.16 -18.27
C PRO A 119 4.05 15.43 -17.43
N THR A 120 5.08 16.25 -17.51
CA THR A 120 5.16 17.46 -16.71
C THR A 120 3.85 18.16 -17.05
N PRO A 121 2.90 18.28 -16.10
CA PRO A 121 1.76 19.10 -16.39
C PRO A 121 2.41 20.45 -16.62
N HIS A 122 2.28 20.99 -17.83
CA HIS A 122 2.59 22.38 -18.10
C HIS A 122 2.05 23.15 -16.90
N VAL A 123 2.98 23.70 -16.12
CA VAL A 123 2.70 24.39 -14.88
C VAL A 123 2.00 25.67 -15.29
N LEU A 124 0.68 25.62 -15.45
CA LEU A 124 -0.26 26.74 -15.39
C LEU A 124 -1.67 26.18 -15.59
N GLY A 125 -2.31 25.68 -14.53
CA GLY A 125 -3.73 25.35 -14.66
C GLY A 125 -4.41 24.59 -13.54
N PHE A 126 -3.68 24.00 -12.58
CA PHE A 126 -4.29 23.13 -11.57
C PHE A 126 -4.33 23.72 -10.14
N LEU A 127 -4.21 25.05 -10.02
CA LEU A 127 -4.29 25.75 -8.73
C LEU A 127 -5.48 26.71 -8.59
N LYS A 128 -6.52 26.66 -9.46
CA LYS A 128 -7.67 27.59 -9.35
C LYS A 128 -9.08 27.00 -9.49
N LYS A 129 -9.26 25.68 -9.49
CA LYS A 129 -10.62 25.09 -9.50
C LYS A 129 -10.80 23.85 -8.64
N LEU A 130 -10.22 23.84 -7.44
CA LEU A 130 -10.80 23.08 -6.34
C LEU A 130 -10.95 24.01 -5.15
N SER A 131 -12.14 24.60 -5.02
CA SER A 131 -12.71 24.85 -3.71
C SER A 131 -13.01 23.47 -3.11
N PHE A 132 -11.98 22.84 -2.55
CA PHE A 132 -12.12 21.69 -1.68
C PHE A 132 -11.15 21.90 -0.52
N PRO A 133 -11.65 22.00 0.72
CA PRO A 133 -10.81 22.16 1.88
C PRO A 133 -10.13 20.80 2.16
N LEU A 134 -8.85 20.89 2.54
CA LEU A 134 -8.16 19.92 3.40
C LEU A 134 -7.66 18.60 2.77
N TYR A 135 -6.41 18.25 3.14
CA TYR A 135 -5.75 16.95 3.00
C TYR A 135 -5.07 16.58 1.67
N VAL A 136 -4.12 17.39 1.22
CA VAL A 136 -2.82 16.81 0.79
C VAL A 136 -1.94 16.76 2.04
N LEU A 137 -2.06 15.70 2.84
CA LEU A 137 -1.01 15.39 3.80
C LEU A 137 -0.01 14.43 3.16
N CYS A 138 0.86 15.03 2.35
CA CYS A 138 2.19 14.49 2.14
C CYS A 138 3.00 14.80 3.40
N PHE A 139 2.91 13.92 4.41
CA PHE A 139 3.67 14.06 5.66
C PHE A 139 5.16 13.80 5.40
N LYS A 140 5.91 14.85 5.04
CA LYS A 140 7.27 15.02 5.57
C LYS A 140 7.10 15.71 6.93
N ARG A 141 7.70 15.10 7.97
CA ARG A 141 7.66 15.44 9.41
C ARG A 141 6.43 14.97 10.20
N THR A 142 6.64 13.90 10.96
CA THR A 142 6.03 13.56 12.25
C THR A 142 5.10 14.63 12.84
N THR A 143 3.79 14.46 12.66
CA THR A 143 2.81 14.94 13.64
C THR A 143 1.67 13.92 13.70
N ILE A 144 1.57 13.23 14.84
CA ILE A 144 0.38 12.47 15.21
C ILE A 144 -0.73 13.51 15.36
N VAL A 145 -1.66 13.57 14.42
CA VAL A 145 -2.90 14.32 14.63
C VAL A 145 -3.76 13.44 15.53
N GLY A 146 -3.82 13.84 16.81
CA GLY A 146 -4.72 13.27 17.79
C GLY A 146 -6.16 13.39 17.30
N ALA A 147 -6.78 12.23 17.08
CA ALA A 147 -8.23 12.14 17.02
C ALA A 147 -8.75 12.31 18.45
N ASN A 148 -9.09 13.55 18.79
CA ASN A 148 -10.00 13.83 19.90
C ASN A 148 -11.39 13.31 19.49
N ASN A 149 -11.71 12.10 19.91
CA ASN A 149 -13.09 11.67 20.11
C ASN A 149 -13.13 10.59 21.20
N GLY A 150 -13.62 10.99 22.38
CA GLY A 150 -14.39 10.14 23.27
C GLY A 150 -13.74 8.84 23.72
N PHE A 151 -12.71 8.93 24.56
CA PHE A 151 -12.43 7.88 25.54
C PHE A 151 -13.61 7.82 26.53
N ARG A 152 -14.60 6.97 26.25
CA ARG A 152 -15.45 6.41 27.30
C ARG A 152 -14.86 5.05 27.67
N ARG A 153 -14.27 5.02 28.87
CA ARG A 153 -14.05 3.77 29.60
C ARG A 153 -15.43 3.20 29.86
N ASP A 154 -15.72 2.05 29.29
CA ASP A 154 -16.53 1.06 29.97
C ASP A 154 -15.71 -0.23 29.91
N GLY A 155 -15.00 -0.48 31.01
CA GLY A 155 -14.35 -1.74 31.26
C GLY A 155 -15.41 -2.78 31.56
N SER A 156 -15.42 -3.85 30.77
CA SER A 156 -15.94 -5.14 31.18
C SER A 156 -15.10 -6.20 30.46
N ALA A 157 -14.15 -6.75 31.20
CA ALA A 157 -13.50 -8.01 30.87
C ALA A 157 -14.45 -9.12 31.35
N VAL A 158 -14.91 -9.92 30.39
CA VAL A 158 -15.26 -11.34 30.56
C VAL A 158 -13.99 -12.11 30.21
N ASP A 159 -13.55 -13.19 30.85
CA ASP A 159 -13.99 -14.03 31.97
C ASP A 159 -12.71 -14.80 32.44
N GLU A 160 -12.87 -15.69 33.43
CA GLU A 160 -12.17 -17.00 33.51
C GLU A 160 -11.10 -17.17 34.62
N GLU A 161 -11.56 -17.85 35.69
CA GLU A 161 -11.04 -19.16 36.15
C GLU A 161 -10.00 -19.24 37.29
N THR A 162 -10.44 -20.02 38.31
CA THR A 162 -9.79 -20.61 39.50
C THR A 162 -9.69 -19.78 40.78
#